data_AF-A0A1G7GAV8-F1
#
_entry.id   AF-A0A1G7GAV8-F1
#
_cell.length_a   1.000
_cell.length_b   1.000
_cell.length_c   1.000
_cell.angle_alpha   90.00
_cell.angle_beta   90.00
_cell.angle_gamma   90.00
#
_symmetry.space_group_name_H-M   'P 1'
#
loop_
_entity.id
_entity.type
_entity.pdbx_description
1 polymer ?
#
loop_
_entity_poly.entity_id
_entity_poly.type
_entity_poly.pdbx_seq_one_letter_code
_entity_poly.pdbx_strand_id
1 'polypeptide(L)'
;MRNKILSVLFAMGMLFACKSVKSTSKNKENLSMNFTVISTIVPPEKFEKIQRFILKNGDRRTYRNFDNHNPHYKFLNCEVFLGADIGQRNGTNDPAISNFNQLTITDYNSVLRYYELIIVRKGDLEAEKAWIREGMEEEQVYLVDVYGKGLALLKNNLPIYLEQIEKKLKEVNEK
;
A
#
# COMPACT_ATOMS: atom_id res chain seq x y z
N MET A 1 -73.95 -11.74 29.52
CA MET A 1 -73.58 -10.73 28.51
C MET A 1 -72.16 -11.05 28.02
N ARG A 2 -72.00 -11.59 26.80
CA ARG A 2 -71.33 -10.95 25.63
C ARG A 2 -69.92 -10.40 25.99
N ASN A 3 -68.80 -10.86 25.44
CA ASN A 3 -68.49 -11.13 24.03
C ASN A 3 -67.30 -12.11 23.85
N LYS A 4 -67.33 -12.78 22.69
CA LYS A 4 -66.29 -13.64 22.07
C LYS A 4 -65.30 -12.80 21.26
N ILE A 5 -64.01 -13.16 21.26
CA ILE A 5 -63.02 -13.01 20.16
C ILE A 5 -61.97 -14.13 20.45
N LEU A 6 -61.86 -15.29 19.79
CA LEU A 6 -61.62 -15.69 18.39
C LEU A 6 -60.27 -15.26 17.80
N SER A 7 -59.22 -16.09 17.94
CA SER A 7 -58.14 -16.32 16.93
C SER A 7 -57.30 -17.54 17.41
N VAL A 8 -57.41 -18.73 16.82
CA VAL A 8 -56.82 -19.22 15.55
C VAL A 8 -55.30 -19.44 15.63
N LEU A 9 -54.93 -20.74 15.70
CA LEU A 9 -53.87 -21.47 14.98
C LEU A 9 -52.50 -20.78 14.76
N PHE A 10 -51.39 -21.50 15.03
CA PHE A 10 -50.77 -22.46 14.10
C PHE A 10 -49.39 -22.86 14.69
N ALA A 11 -49.23 -24.10 15.14
CA ALA A 11 -47.93 -24.65 15.50
C ALA A 11 -47.23 -25.08 14.21
N MET A 12 -46.25 -24.30 13.75
CA MET A 12 -45.38 -24.69 12.64
C MET A 12 -43.94 -24.71 13.13
N GLY A 13 -43.50 -25.87 13.59
CA GLY A 13 -42.10 -26.13 13.87
C GLY A 13 -41.32 -26.20 12.56
N MET A 14 -40.62 -25.12 12.21
CA MET A 14 -39.59 -25.19 11.17
C MET A 14 -38.31 -25.80 11.76
N LEU A 15 -38.11 -27.08 11.47
CA LEU A 15 -36.79 -27.70 11.51
C LEU A 15 -35.95 -27.09 10.40
N PHE A 16 -35.14 -26.08 10.72
CA PHE A 16 -34.08 -25.63 9.82
C PHE A 16 -32.96 -26.68 9.82
N ALA A 17 -33.04 -27.63 8.88
CA ALA A 17 -31.89 -28.44 8.50
C ALA A 17 -30.86 -27.50 7.83
N CYS A 18 -29.85 -27.06 8.57
CA CYS A 18 -28.66 -26.44 8.00
C CYS A 18 -27.97 -27.45 7.07
N LYS A 19 -28.29 -27.42 5.78
CA LYS A 19 -27.45 -28.04 4.76
C LYS A 19 -26.18 -27.20 4.68
N SER A 20 -25.13 -27.70 5.33
CA SER A 20 -23.76 -27.27 5.08
C SER A 20 -23.48 -27.37 3.59
N VAL A 21 -23.45 -26.21 2.92
CA VAL A 21 -22.95 -26.13 1.56
C VAL A 21 -21.46 -26.41 1.67
N LYS A 22 -21.05 -27.63 1.31
CA LYS A 22 -19.66 -27.91 0.99
C LYS A 22 -19.27 -26.98 -0.16
N SER A 23 -18.57 -25.90 0.17
CA SER A 23 -17.88 -25.07 -0.79
C SER A 23 -16.88 -25.95 -1.51
N THR A 24 -17.26 -26.43 -2.69
CA THR A 24 -16.35 -27.02 -3.66
C THR A 24 -15.43 -25.88 -4.11
N SER A 25 -14.22 -25.88 -3.56
CA SER A 25 -13.08 -25.10 -4.04
C SER A 25 -12.89 -25.40 -5.53
N LYS A 26 -13.50 -24.56 -6.37
CA LYS A 26 -13.25 -24.51 -7.81
C LYS A 26 -12.02 -23.63 -8.03
N ASN A 27 -11.03 -24.23 -8.67
CA ASN A 27 -9.90 -23.62 -9.36
C ASN A 27 -9.00 -22.70 -8.53
N LYS A 28 -7.83 -23.26 -8.20
CA LYS A 28 -6.59 -22.55 -7.90
C LYS A 28 -6.14 -21.78 -9.16
N GLU A 29 -6.88 -20.76 -9.56
CA GLU A 29 -6.28 -19.70 -10.37
C GLU A 29 -5.22 -19.04 -9.49
N ASN A 30 -3.99 -19.01 -10.01
CA ASN A 30 -2.84 -18.40 -9.37
C ASN A 30 -3.23 -16.96 -9.01
N LEU A 31 -3.39 -16.67 -7.71
CA LEU A 31 -3.62 -15.32 -7.20
C LEU A 31 -2.51 -14.45 -7.77
N SER A 32 -2.83 -13.62 -8.77
CA SER A 32 -1.87 -12.71 -9.35
C SER A 32 -1.27 -11.91 -8.20
N MET A 33 0.01 -12.12 -7.91
CA MET A 33 0.68 -11.36 -6.87
C MET A 33 0.43 -9.89 -7.18
N ASN A 34 -0.10 -9.14 -6.21
CA ASN A 34 -0.49 -7.74 -6.38
C ASN A 34 0.73 -6.81 -6.29
N PHE A 35 1.89 -7.31 -6.71
CA PHE A 35 3.15 -6.60 -6.79
C PHE A 35 4.02 -7.15 -7.93
N THR A 36 4.94 -6.33 -8.43
CA THR A 36 5.99 -6.73 -9.39
C THR A 36 7.31 -6.12 -8.97
N VAL A 37 8.40 -6.85 -9.19
CA VAL A 37 9.76 -6.30 -9.07
C VAL A 37 9.91 -5.16 -10.10
N ILE A 38 10.47 -4.04 -9.66
CA ILE A 38 10.82 -2.88 -10.47
C ILE A 38 12.26 -2.41 -10.26
N SER A 39 13.12 -3.22 -9.65
CA SER A 39 14.52 -2.88 -9.37
C SER A 39 15.33 -2.45 -10.60
N THR A 40 14.91 -2.83 -11.81
CA THR A 40 15.53 -2.34 -13.06
C THR A 40 15.17 -0.90 -13.42
N ILE A 41 14.07 -0.35 -12.87
CA ILE A 41 13.58 1.02 -13.08
C ILE A 41 13.90 1.89 -11.85
N VAL A 42 13.72 1.31 -10.66
CA VAL A 42 14.01 1.91 -9.36
C VAL A 42 14.84 0.91 -8.57
N PRO A 43 16.17 0.87 -8.77
CA PRO A 43 17.03 0.02 -7.95
C PRO A 43 17.07 0.52 -6.49
N PRO A 44 17.47 -0.33 -5.52
CA PRO A 44 17.52 0.03 -4.11
C PRO A 44 18.21 1.37 -3.82
N GLU A 45 19.34 1.65 -4.47
CA GLU A 45 20.07 2.91 -4.28
C GLU A 45 19.29 4.14 -4.74
N LYS A 46 18.45 3.99 -5.79
CA LYS A 46 17.58 5.08 -6.27
C LYS A 46 16.42 5.30 -5.32
N PHE A 47 15.81 4.23 -4.80
CA PHE A 47 14.78 4.33 -3.76
C PHE A 47 15.31 5.10 -2.55
N GLU A 48 16.47 4.71 -2.03
CA GLU A 48 17.06 5.35 -0.87
C GLU A 48 17.52 6.78 -1.13
N LYS A 49 17.95 7.09 -2.36
CA LYS A 49 18.26 8.47 -2.75
C LYS A 49 17.02 9.37 -2.68
N ILE A 50 15.87 8.87 -3.14
CA ILE A 50 14.58 9.58 -3.01
C ILE A 50 14.20 9.73 -1.54
N GLN A 51 14.30 8.65 -0.76
CA GLN A 51 14.02 8.65 0.68
C GLN A 51 14.85 9.70 1.43
N ARG A 52 16.18 9.69 1.27
CA ARG A 52 17.09 10.65 1.92
C ARG A 52 16.79 12.08 1.48
N PHE A 53 16.47 12.30 0.21
CA PHE A 53 16.08 13.60 -0.28
C PHE A 53 14.84 14.14 0.43
N ILE A 54 13.80 13.32 0.58
CA ILE A 54 12.56 13.70 1.26
C ILE A 54 12.83 13.98 2.74
N LEU A 55 13.61 13.13 3.42
CA LEU A 55 13.97 13.36 4.83
C LEU A 55 14.72 14.67 5.05
N LYS A 56 15.55 15.09 4.09
CA LYS A 56 16.36 16.31 4.19
C LYS A 56 15.62 17.58 3.76
N ASN A 57 14.81 17.51 2.70
CA ASN A 57 14.25 18.68 2.02
C ASN A 57 12.72 18.77 2.11
N GLY A 58 12.09 17.73 2.66
CA GLY A 58 10.64 17.63 2.80
C GLY A 58 10.09 18.33 4.04
N ASP A 59 8.78 18.26 4.15
CA ASP A 59 8.01 18.66 5.32
C ASP A 59 7.30 17.44 5.92
N ARG A 60 6.41 17.69 6.88
CA ARG A 60 5.59 16.66 7.53
C ARG A 60 4.14 16.87 7.16
N ARG A 61 3.50 15.81 6.68
CA ARG A 61 2.08 15.87 6.27
C ARG A 61 1.35 14.58 6.60
N THR A 62 0.07 14.69 6.91
CA THR A 62 -0.79 13.52 7.14
C THR A 62 -1.13 12.87 5.80
N TYR A 63 -0.85 11.57 5.67
CA TYR A 63 -1.21 10.78 4.49
C TYR A 63 -2.42 9.87 4.72
N ARG A 64 -2.44 9.11 5.82
CA ARG A 64 -3.55 8.20 6.17
C ARG A 64 -3.98 8.39 7.63
N ASN A 65 -5.08 7.74 8.01
CA ASN A 65 -5.65 7.92 9.34
C ASN A 65 -4.83 7.29 10.47
N PHE A 66 -4.00 6.29 10.18
CA PHE A 66 -3.28 5.53 11.22
C PHE A 66 -1.83 5.99 11.43
N ASP A 67 -1.24 6.68 10.45
CA ASP A 67 0.09 7.28 10.54
C ASP A 67 -0.03 8.78 10.22
N ASN A 68 0.39 9.62 11.17
CA ASN A 68 0.40 11.07 11.01
C ASN A 68 1.86 11.57 10.89
N HIS A 69 2.04 12.81 10.42
CA HIS A 69 3.38 13.42 10.26
C HIS A 69 4.36 12.62 9.37
N ASN A 70 3.87 12.00 8.28
CA ASN A 70 4.74 11.34 7.32
C ASN A 70 5.74 12.35 6.73
N PRO A 71 7.03 12.00 6.60
CA PRO A 71 7.95 12.75 5.76
C PRO A 71 7.38 12.81 4.35
N HIS A 72 7.32 14.02 3.80
CA HIS A 72 6.63 14.30 2.55
C HIS A 72 7.41 15.30 1.71
N TYR A 73 7.32 15.18 0.39
CA TYR A 73 7.78 16.21 -0.53
C TYR A 73 6.83 16.37 -1.70
N LYS A 74 6.52 17.62 -2.05
CA LYS A 74 5.71 17.97 -3.22
C LYS A 74 6.61 18.24 -4.43
N PHE A 75 6.56 17.36 -5.41
CA PHE A 75 7.12 17.56 -6.75
C PHE A 75 6.12 18.30 -7.64
N LEU A 76 6.53 18.60 -8.88
CA LEU A 76 5.71 19.39 -9.81
C LEU A 76 4.37 18.71 -10.14
N ASN A 77 4.40 17.40 -10.38
CA ASN A 77 3.24 16.61 -10.84
C ASN A 77 2.77 15.55 -9.83
N CYS A 78 3.44 15.42 -8.69
CA CYS A 78 3.06 14.46 -7.67
C CYS A 78 3.57 14.87 -6.28
N GLU A 79 3.02 14.21 -5.27
CA GLU A 79 3.49 14.25 -3.89
C GLU A 79 4.08 12.88 -3.54
N VAL A 80 5.11 12.84 -2.71
CA VAL A 80 5.71 11.58 -2.26
C VAL A 80 5.76 11.54 -0.75
N PHE A 81 5.24 10.46 -0.17
CA PHE A 81 5.20 10.22 1.27
C PHE A 81 6.06 9.02 1.64
N LEU A 82 6.72 9.09 2.80
CA LEU A 82 7.42 7.96 3.40
C LEU A 82 6.53 7.25 4.42
N GLY A 83 6.48 5.92 4.35
CA GLY A 83 5.80 5.05 5.32
C GLY A 83 6.81 4.24 6.14
N ALA A 84 6.65 4.24 7.46
CA ALA A 84 7.59 3.60 8.39
C ALA A 84 7.67 2.06 8.21
N ASP A 85 8.88 1.50 8.30
CA ASP A 85 9.16 0.05 8.15
C ASP A 85 8.69 -0.80 9.34
N ILE A 86 8.16 -0.18 10.38
CA ILE A 86 7.52 -0.85 11.53
C ILE A 86 6.02 -0.56 11.63
N GLY A 87 5.42 0.01 10.57
CA GLY A 87 4.00 0.28 10.47
C GLY A 87 3.48 1.18 11.59
N GLN A 88 2.35 0.80 12.19
CA GLN A 88 1.71 1.57 13.27
C GLN A 88 2.57 1.73 14.53
N ARG A 89 3.61 0.90 14.71
CA ARG A 89 4.56 1.06 15.83
C ARG A 89 5.34 2.38 15.75
N ASN A 90 5.32 3.05 14.59
CA ASN A 90 5.83 4.41 14.40
C ASN A 90 4.74 5.37 13.89
N GLY A 91 3.68 5.57 14.67
CA GLY A 91 2.54 6.39 14.28
C GLY A 91 2.84 7.87 13.99
N THR A 92 3.96 8.40 14.50
CA THR A 92 4.44 9.78 14.26
C THR A 92 5.51 9.87 13.17
N ASN A 93 5.90 8.74 12.57
CA ASN A 93 6.96 8.64 11.57
C ASN A 93 8.30 9.29 12.01
N ASP A 94 8.74 8.97 13.23
CA ASP A 94 10.04 9.36 13.74
C ASP A 94 11.16 8.67 12.94
N PRO A 95 12.06 9.43 12.29
CA PRO A 95 13.17 8.87 11.53
C PRO A 95 14.25 8.21 12.40
N ALA A 96 14.29 8.44 13.72
CA ALA A 96 15.26 7.82 14.61
C ALA A 96 15.01 6.31 14.80
N ILE A 97 13.78 5.85 14.56
CA ILE A 97 13.37 4.45 14.80
C ILE A 97 12.84 3.75 13.54
N SER A 98 12.94 4.39 12.38
CA SER A 98 12.42 3.88 11.11
C SER A 98 13.35 4.18 9.95
N ASN A 99 13.58 3.16 9.13
CA ASN A 99 14.30 3.27 7.86
C ASN A 99 13.36 3.34 6.64
N PHE A 100 12.06 3.60 6.88
CA PHE A 100 11.03 3.89 5.88
C PHE A 100 11.08 3.00 4.63
N ASN A 101 10.43 1.85 4.69
CA ASN A 101 10.43 0.88 3.59
C ASN A 101 9.39 1.16 2.51
N GLN A 102 8.49 2.15 2.71
CA GLN A 102 7.45 2.49 1.76
C GLN A 102 7.64 3.91 1.21
N LEU A 103 7.60 4.03 -0.12
CA LEU A 103 7.34 5.28 -0.85
C LEU A 103 5.93 5.22 -1.43
N THR A 104 5.12 6.24 -1.15
CA THR A 104 3.83 6.41 -1.85
C THR A 104 3.89 7.66 -2.71
N ILE A 105 3.85 7.48 -4.03
CA ILE A 105 3.71 8.57 -4.98
C ILE A 105 2.21 8.81 -5.19
N THR A 106 1.79 10.06 -4.99
CA THR A 106 0.40 10.49 -5.10
C THR A 106 0.23 11.57 -6.17
N ASP A 107 -0.71 11.35 -7.09
CA ASP A 107 -1.18 12.35 -8.04
C ASP A 107 -2.70 12.51 -7.91
N TYR A 108 -3.13 13.57 -7.21
CA TYR A 108 -4.54 13.82 -6.94
C TYR A 108 -5.36 14.15 -8.18
N ASN A 109 -4.72 14.52 -9.29
CA ASN A 109 -5.37 14.85 -10.56
C ASN A 109 -5.49 13.63 -11.49
N SER A 110 -4.84 12.51 -11.17
CA SER A 110 -4.89 11.28 -11.96
C SER A 110 -6.05 10.36 -11.54
N VAL A 111 -6.50 9.53 -12.48
CA VAL A 111 -7.43 8.41 -12.18
C VAL A 111 -6.74 7.35 -11.33
N LEU A 112 -5.46 7.09 -11.60
CA LEU A 112 -4.60 6.21 -10.79
C LEU A 112 -3.77 7.08 -9.87
N ARG A 113 -4.29 7.33 -8.67
CA ARG A 113 -3.73 8.35 -7.77
C ARG A 113 -2.52 7.88 -7.00
N TYR A 114 -2.36 6.58 -6.75
CA TYR A 114 -1.40 6.06 -5.79
C TYR A 114 -0.49 5.02 -6.44
N TYR A 115 0.82 5.19 -6.29
CA TYR A 115 1.82 4.20 -6.65
C TYR A 115 2.62 3.89 -5.39
N GLU A 116 2.45 2.68 -4.87
CA GLU A 116 3.17 2.23 -3.68
C GLU A 116 4.41 1.44 -4.11
N LEU A 117 5.57 1.92 -3.67
CA LEU A 117 6.86 1.27 -3.87
C LEU A 117 7.36 0.78 -2.52
N ILE A 118 7.75 -0.50 -2.44
CA ILE A 118 8.31 -1.12 -1.25
C ILE A 118 9.74 -1.56 -1.52
N ILE A 119 10.69 -1.11 -0.72
CA ILE A 119 12.05 -1.68 -0.68
C ILE A 119 12.08 -2.81 0.35
N VAL A 120 12.70 -3.93 -0.02
CA VAL A 120 13.03 -5.02 0.90
C VAL A 120 14.54 -5.07 0.99
N ARG A 121 15.11 -4.65 2.12
CA ARG A 121 16.55 -4.70 2.35
C ARG A 121 16.96 -6.05 2.93
N LYS A 122 18.25 -6.32 2.91
CA LYS A 122 18.82 -7.48 3.58
C LYS A 122 18.46 -7.48 5.07
N GLY A 123 17.93 -8.60 5.56
CA GLY A 123 17.45 -8.77 6.93
C GLY A 123 16.02 -8.29 7.18
N ASP A 124 15.35 -7.63 6.22
CA ASP A 124 13.99 -7.12 6.43
C ASP A 124 12.95 -8.24 6.51
N LEU A 125 13.19 -9.38 5.84
CA LEU A 125 12.31 -10.55 5.92
C LEU A 125 12.36 -11.17 7.32
N GLU A 126 13.57 -11.39 7.84
CA GLU A 126 13.79 -11.93 9.21
C GLU A 126 13.25 -10.98 10.28
N ALA A 127 13.39 -9.68 10.09
CA ALA A 127 12.90 -8.66 11.01
C ALA A 127 11.38 -8.39 10.90
N GLU A 128 10.68 -9.10 10.01
CA GLU A 128 9.23 -8.96 9.76
C GLU A 128 8.82 -7.49 9.56
N LYS A 129 9.57 -6.77 8.71
CA LYS A 129 9.27 -5.35 8.44
C LYS A 129 7.89 -5.20 7.81
N ALA A 130 7.25 -4.07 8.11
CA ALA A 130 5.95 -3.74 7.58
C ALA A 130 5.96 -3.66 6.04
N TRP A 131 4.78 -3.80 5.46
CA TRP A 131 4.48 -3.70 4.01
C TRP A 131 4.96 -4.87 3.15
N ILE A 132 5.89 -5.68 3.63
CA ILE A 132 6.41 -6.85 2.93
C ILE A 132 5.29 -7.89 2.79
N ARG A 133 5.20 -8.47 1.58
CA ARG A 133 4.21 -9.49 1.23
C ARG A 133 4.91 -10.81 0.95
N GLU A 134 4.18 -11.91 1.14
CA GLU A 134 4.66 -13.24 0.78
C GLU A 134 5.11 -13.25 -0.70
N GLY A 135 6.30 -13.80 -0.94
CA GLY A 135 6.92 -13.85 -2.27
C GLY A 135 7.79 -12.64 -2.64
N MET A 136 7.91 -11.64 -1.78
CA MET A 136 8.97 -10.62 -1.91
C MET A 136 10.32 -11.19 -1.43
N GLU A 137 11.38 -10.75 -2.09
CA GLU A 137 12.77 -11.15 -1.87
C GLU A 137 13.58 -9.94 -1.42
N GLU A 138 14.65 -10.19 -0.66
CA GLU A 138 15.56 -9.14 -0.21
C GLU A 138 16.35 -8.52 -1.37
N GLU A 139 16.82 -7.30 -1.13
CA GLU A 139 17.61 -6.50 -2.06
C GLU A 139 16.84 -6.14 -3.34
N GLN A 140 15.51 -6.05 -3.24
CA GLN A 140 14.62 -5.68 -4.34
C GLN A 140 13.71 -4.50 -3.99
N VAL A 141 13.23 -3.83 -5.04
CA VAL A 141 12.16 -2.83 -4.97
C VAL A 141 10.95 -3.32 -5.74
N TYR A 142 9.79 -3.21 -5.12
CA TYR A 142 8.52 -3.68 -5.65
C TYR A 142 7.57 -2.52 -5.91
N LEU A 143 6.84 -2.59 -7.02
CA LEU A 143 5.64 -1.80 -7.25
C LEU A 143 4.43 -2.62 -6.85
N VAL A 144 3.52 -2.01 -6.10
CA VAL A 144 2.33 -2.65 -5.56
C VAL A 144 1.06 -2.11 -6.23
N ASP A 145 0.18 -3.03 -6.65
CA ASP A 145 -1.15 -2.69 -7.16
C ASP A 145 -2.16 -2.65 -6.01
N VAL A 146 -2.33 -1.44 -5.45
CA VAL A 146 -3.32 -1.17 -4.40
C VAL A 146 -4.75 -1.05 -4.92
N TYR A 147 -4.95 -0.95 -6.25
CA TYR A 147 -6.26 -0.73 -6.85
C TYR A 147 -6.88 -1.98 -7.47
N GLY A 148 -6.08 -3.03 -7.68
CA GLY A 148 -6.47 -4.17 -8.50
C GLY A 148 -6.73 -3.78 -9.96
N LYS A 149 -5.98 -2.79 -10.47
CA LYS A 149 -6.14 -2.28 -11.85
C LYS A 149 -5.11 -2.86 -12.83
N GLY A 150 -4.16 -3.64 -12.33
CA GLY A 150 -3.11 -4.31 -13.09
C GLY A 150 -1.76 -3.60 -12.95
N LEU A 151 -0.74 -4.38 -12.60
CA LEU A 151 0.64 -3.92 -12.45
C LEU A 151 1.25 -3.37 -13.75
N ALA A 152 0.81 -3.89 -14.91
CA ALA A 152 1.29 -3.40 -16.21
C ALA A 152 0.92 -1.92 -16.43
N LEU A 153 -0.32 -1.55 -16.10
CA LEU A 153 -0.80 -0.17 -16.23
C LEU A 153 -0.04 0.77 -15.27
N LEU A 154 0.13 0.36 -14.01
CA LEU A 154 0.90 1.15 -13.04
C LEU A 154 2.36 1.30 -13.47
N LYS A 155 3.00 0.21 -13.91
CA LYS A 155 4.40 0.22 -14.35
C LYS A 155 4.61 1.11 -15.57
N ASN A 156 3.66 1.17 -16.51
CA ASN A 156 3.74 2.03 -17.69
C ASN A 156 3.62 3.52 -17.37
N ASN A 157 2.86 3.89 -16.34
CA ASN A 157 2.66 5.29 -15.96
C ASN A 157 3.73 5.81 -14.97
N LEU A 158 4.34 4.92 -14.20
CA LEU A 158 5.34 5.27 -13.18
C LEU A 158 6.49 6.17 -13.68
N PRO A 159 7.06 6.00 -14.88
CA PRO A 159 8.15 6.84 -15.38
C PRO A 159 7.87 8.35 -15.38
N ILE A 160 6.62 8.76 -15.63
CA ILE A 160 6.22 10.18 -15.66
C ILE A 160 6.48 10.87 -14.30
N TYR A 161 6.30 10.14 -13.20
CA TYR A 161 6.58 10.64 -11.86
C TYR A 161 8.07 10.55 -11.53
N LEU A 162 8.72 9.45 -11.90
CA LEU A 162 10.15 9.25 -11.64
C LEU A 162 11.02 10.32 -12.34
N GLU A 163 10.64 10.75 -13.55
CA GLU A 163 11.36 11.80 -14.28
C GLU A 163 11.37 13.13 -13.50
N GLN A 164 10.23 13.54 -12.94
CA GLN A 164 10.14 14.77 -12.15
C GLN A 164 10.89 14.67 -10.83
N ILE A 165 10.84 13.50 -10.18
CA ILE A 165 11.62 13.23 -8.97
C ILE A 165 13.11 13.34 -9.29
N GLU A 166 13.59 12.65 -10.33
CA GLU A 166 14.99 12.68 -10.74
C GLU A 166 15.49 14.07 -11.11
N LYS A 167 14.69 14.83 -11.87
CA LYS A 167 15.00 16.22 -12.20
C LYS A 167 15.26 17.02 -10.92
N LYS A 168 14.37 16.88 -9.93
CA LYS A 168 14.50 17.61 -8.66
C LYS A 168 15.69 17.15 -7.83
N LEU A 169 16.00 15.86 -7.84
CA LEU A 169 17.20 15.33 -7.18
C LEU A 169 18.49 15.93 -7.76
N LYS A 170 18.56 16.19 -9.07
CA LYS A 170 19.73 16.78 -9.73
C LYS A 170 19.91 18.27 -9.36
N GLU A 171 18.82 19.05 -9.40
CA GLU A 171 18.83 20.49 -9.07
C GLU A 171 19.41 20.82 -7.68
N VAL A 172 19.30 19.91 -6.71
CA VAL A 172 19.80 20.12 -5.34
C VAL A 172 21.26 19.68 -5.18
N ASN A 173 21.78 18.77 -6.03
CA ASN A 173 23.19 18.36 -5.97
C ASN A 173 24.12 19.33 -6.72
N GLU A 174 23.56 20.20 -7.55
CA GLU A 174 24.30 21.24 -8.31
C GLU A 174 24.39 22.58 -7.55
N LYS A 175 23.90 22.64 -6.30
CA LYS A 175 23.96 23.81 -5.41
C LYS A 175 24.83 23.52 -4.20
#